data_AF-A0AAD4P680-F1
#
_entry.id   AF-A0AAD4P680-F1
#
_cell.length_a   1.000
_cell.length_b   1.000
_cell.length_c   1.000
_cell.angle_alpha   90.00
_cell.angle_beta   90.00
_cell.angle_gamma   90.00
#
_symmetry.space_group_name_H-M   'P 1'
#
loop_
_entity.id
_entity.type
_entity.pdbx_description
1 polymer ?
#
loop_
_entity_poly.entity_id
_entity_poly.type
_entity_poly.pdbx_seq_one_letter_code
_entity_poly.pdbx_strand_id
1 'polypeptide(L)'
;MARSLLFFHVFIFFCIFTISRSEDPDCVYTVFVRTGSIIKGGTNSIISLTLYNGKGYGIRINNLEAWGGLMGPGYDYFERGNLDIFSGRGPCLTGPVCSMNLTSDGSGSGHGWYCNYVEVTTTGVHQECARQQFTVEQWLATDTSPYELTAIRNYCSSDNKMKKRAIDGQDLRLVSVM
;
A
#
# COMPACT_ATOMS: atom_id res chain seq x y z
N MET A 1 -29.63 30.03 -44.20
CA MET A 1 -29.98 29.11 -43.09
C MET A 1 -29.17 27.79 -43.09
N ALA A 2 -27.96 27.72 -43.67
CA ALA A 2 -27.18 26.46 -43.77
C ALA A 2 -25.87 26.42 -42.97
N ARG A 3 -25.45 27.53 -42.34
CA ARG A 3 -24.17 27.62 -41.60
C ARG A 3 -24.24 27.13 -40.15
N SER A 4 -25.43 27.03 -39.56
CA SER A 4 -25.62 26.66 -38.14
C SER A 4 -25.45 25.15 -37.90
N LEU A 5 -25.84 24.31 -38.86
CA LEU A 5 -25.80 22.85 -38.75
C LEU A 5 -24.36 22.29 -38.76
N LEU A 6 -23.42 22.95 -39.44
CA LEU A 6 -22.04 22.48 -39.57
C LEU A 6 -21.25 22.64 -38.25
N PHE A 7 -21.52 23.68 -37.47
CA PHE A 7 -20.89 23.92 -36.17
C PHE A 7 -21.33 22.92 -35.10
N PHE A 8 -22.59 22.46 -35.17
CA PHE A 8 -23.14 21.50 -34.21
C PHE A 8 -22.48 20.11 -34.36
N HIS A 9 -22.19 19.69 -35.60
CA HIS A 9 -21.50 18.42 -35.87
C HIS A 9 -20.03 18.43 -35.45
N VAL A 10 -19.33 19.58 -35.57
CA VAL A 10 -17.94 19.73 -35.09
C VAL A 10 -17.88 19.66 -33.56
N PHE A 11 -18.88 20.22 -32.86
CA PHE A 11 -18.96 20.17 -31.39
C PHE A 11 -19.23 18.74 -30.87
N ILE A 12 -20.11 17.98 -31.54
CA ILE A 12 -20.37 16.58 -31.18
C ILE A 12 -19.13 15.70 -31.40
N PHE A 13 -18.37 15.91 -32.49
CA PHE A 13 -17.11 15.20 -32.70
C PHE A 13 -16.06 15.53 -31.64
N PHE A 14 -15.98 16.78 -31.19
CA PHE A 14 -15.04 17.18 -30.12
C PHE A 14 -15.42 16.59 -28.74
N CYS A 15 -16.71 16.39 -28.46
CA CYS A 15 -17.17 15.75 -27.23
C CYS A 15 -16.85 14.25 -27.17
N ILE A 16 -16.75 13.56 -28.31
CA ILE A 16 -16.49 12.10 -28.34
C ILE A 16 -15.01 11.77 -28.06
N PHE A 17 -14.09 12.72 -28.26
CA PHE A 17 -12.64 12.48 -28.10
C PHE A 17 -12.09 12.59 -26.66
N THR A 18 -12.93 12.76 -25.63
CA THR A 18 -12.44 12.94 -24.25
C THR A 18 -12.94 11.92 -23.24
N ILE A 19 -13.28 10.70 -23.67
CA ILE A 19 -13.38 9.57 -22.74
C ILE A 19 -11.95 9.09 -22.45
N SER A 20 -11.26 9.81 -21.57
CA SER A 20 -9.99 9.39 -20.97
C SER A 20 -10.28 8.24 -20.01
N ARG A 21 -10.46 7.03 -20.53
CA ARG A 21 -10.58 5.83 -19.70
C ARG A 21 -9.16 5.47 -19.24
N SER A 22 -8.85 5.72 -17.97
CA SER A 22 -7.69 5.09 -17.33
C SER A 22 -7.86 3.58 -17.49
N GLU A 23 -7.03 2.96 -18.32
CA GLU A 23 -7.16 1.54 -18.69
C GLU A 23 -6.61 0.58 -17.63
N ASP A 24 -5.89 1.09 -16.63
CA ASP A 24 -5.42 0.28 -15.52
C ASP A 24 -6.54 0.09 -14.49
N PRO A 25 -6.94 -1.16 -14.18
CA PRO A 25 -7.96 -1.41 -13.17
C PRO A 25 -7.44 -1.02 -11.78
N ASP A 26 -8.28 -0.31 -11.04
CA ASP A 26 -8.07 -0.05 -9.62
C ASP A 26 -8.50 -1.26 -8.78
N CYS A 27 -7.67 -1.61 -7.81
CA CYS A 27 -7.95 -2.60 -6.79
C CYS A 27 -8.11 -1.90 -5.43
N VAL A 28 -8.90 -2.52 -4.56
CA VAL A 28 -9.01 -2.12 -3.15
C VAL A 28 -8.07 -2.97 -2.34
N TYR A 29 -7.24 -2.28 -1.56
CA TYR A 29 -6.33 -2.89 -0.59
C TYR A 29 -6.86 -2.55 0.80
N THR A 30 -7.11 -3.57 1.60
CA THR A 30 -7.48 -3.43 3.01
C THR A 30 -6.35 -3.99 3.86
N VAL A 31 -5.80 -3.15 4.72
CA VAL A 31 -4.64 -3.43 5.57
C VAL A 31 -5.10 -3.49 7.02
N PHE A 32 -4.74 -4.56 7.70
CA PHE A 32 -4.95 -4.75 9.13
C PHE A 32 -3.59 -4.77 9.81
N VAL A 33 -3.36 -3.88 10.76
CA VAL A 33 -2.10 -3.77 11.50
C VAL A 33 -2.35 -4.11 12.96
N ARG A 34 -1.67 -5.13 13.47
CA ARG A 34 -1.73 -5.48 14.89
C ARG A 34 -0.51 -4.95 15.61
N THR A 35 -0.74 -3.98 16.49
CA THR A 35 0.29 -3.49 17.41
C THR A 35 0.42 -4.44 18.60
N GLY A 36 1.66 -4.67 19.04
CA GLY A 36 1.99 -5.50 20.18
C GLY A 36 1.40 -5.01 21.48
N SER A 37 1.07 -5.94 22.36
CA SER A 37 0.62 -5.63 23.73
C SER A 37 1.78 -5.46 24.72
N ILE A 38 3.03 -5.35 24.26
CA ILE A 38 4.19 -5.13 25.12
C ILE A 38 4.24 -3.68 25.61
N ILE A 39 4.89 -3.45 26.76
CA ILE A 39 5.00 -2.12 27.36
C ILE A 39 5.69 -1.18 26.36
N LYS A 40 5.10 0.01 26.15
CA LYS A 40 5.53 1.01 25.15
C LYS A 40 5.53 0.49 23.69
N GLY A 41 4.70 -0.50 23.38
CA GLY A 41 4.61 -1.05 22.03
C GLY A 41 3.87 -0.19 21.01
N GLY A 42 3.22 0.90 21.42
CA GLY A 42 2.52 1.84 20.53
C GLY A 42 3.41 2.97 20.01
N THR A 43 2.95 3.73 19.02
CA THR A 43 3.74 4.82 18.41
C THR A 43 2.90 5.96 17.85
N ASN A 44 3.49 7.16 17.84
CA ASN A 44 2.97 8.35 17.16
C ASN A 44 3.73 8.67 15.85
N SER A 45 4.55 7.75 15.36
CA SER A 45 5.29 7.90 14.09
C SER A 45 4.37 7.75 12.88
N ILE A 46 4.79 8.29 11.74
CA ILE A 46 4.13 8.03 10.45
C ILE A 46 4.56 6.64 9.96
N ILE A 47 3.56 5.77 9.75
CA ILE A 47 3.78 4.41 9.27
C ILE A 47 3.49 4.34 7.77
N SER A 48 4.51 3.92 7.02
CA SER A 48 4.45 3.67 5.58
C SER A 48 4.48 2.17 5.28
N LEU A 49 3.82 1.77 4.20
CA LEU A 49 3.70 0.38 3.79
C LEU A 49 3.95 0.26 2.29
N THR A 50 4.88 -0.59 1.90
CA THR A 50 5.10 -0.95 0.50
C THR A 50 4.82 -2.43 0.30
N LEU A 51 4.01 -2.76 -0.69
CA LEU A 51 3.59 -4.11 -1.02
C LEU A 51 4.07 -4.49 -2.40
N TYR A 52 4.49 -5.73 -2.58
CA TYR A 52 4.94 -6.26 -3.87
C TYR A 52 4.31 -7.61 -4.19
N ASN A 53 4.09 -7.87 -5.47
CA ASN A 53 3.78 -9.19 -5.99
C ASN A 53 5.06 -9.98 -6.35
N GLY A 54 4.89 -11.25 -6.75
CA GLY A 54 6.01 -12.15 -7.07
C GLY A 54 6.85 -11.74 -8.29
N LYS A 55 6.46 -10.71 -9.04
CA LYS A 55 7.22 -10.14 -10.16
C LYS A 55 8.01 -8.87 -9.76
N GLY A 56 7.88 -8.43 -8.51
CA GLY A 56 8.49 -7.21 -7.98
C GLY A 56 7.77 -5.92 -8.38
N TYR A 57 6.55 -5.99 -8.92
CA TYR A 57 5.68 -4.81 -9.03
C TYR A 57 5.02 -4.55 -7.69
N GLY A 58 4.91 -3.28 -7.32
CA GLY A 58 4.42 -2.90 -6.01
C GLY A 58 3.68 -1.57 -5.95
N ILE A 59 3.03 -1.38 -4.82
CA ILE A 59 2.38 -0.14 -4.41
C ILE A 59 3.03 0.38 -3.12
N ARG A 60 3.21 1.69 -3.02
CA ARG A 60 3.72 2.37 -1.82
C ARG A 60 2.66 3.28 -1.24
N ILE A 61 2.33 3.04 0.02
CA ILE A 61 1.47 3.89 0.84
C ILE A 61 2.41 4.68 1.77
N ASN A 62 2.50 5.99 1.60
CA ASN A 62 3.45 6.81 2.37
C ASN A 62 2.99 7.07 3.82
N ASN A 63 1.69 7.08 4.05
CA ASN A 63 1.10 7.24 5.36
C ASN A 63 -0.21 6.44 5.40
N LEU A 64 -0.22 5.33 6.15
CA LEU A 64 -1.38 4.44 6.25
C LEU A 64 -2.62 5.16 6.77
N GLU A 65 -2.47 5.97 7.81
CA GLU A 65 -3.57 6.72 8.43
C GLU A 65 -4.19 7.69 7.43
N ALA A 66 -3.37 8.53 6.80
CA ALA A 66 -3.85 9.53 5.85
C ALA A 66 -4.45 8.90 4.57
N TRP A 67 -3.90 7.77 4.12
CA TRP A 67 -4.34 7.08 2.92
C TRP A 67 -5.73 6.47 3.04
N GLY A 68 -6.08 5.94 4.22
CA GLY A 68 -7.34 5.23 4.36
C GLY A 68 -7.69 4.74 5.75
N GLY A 69 -7.31 5.44 6.82
CA GLY A 69 -7.69 5.09 8.19
C GLY A 69 -9.21 4.94 8.35
N LEU A 70 -9.65 3.80 8.91
CA LEU A 70 -11.07 3.44 9.05
C LEU A 70 -11.59 3.44 10.49
N MET A 71 -10.80 3.92 11.46
CA MET A 71 -11.16 3.86 12.88
C MET A 71 -11.96 5.07 13.37
N GLY A 72 -12.20 6.05 12.49
CA GLY A 72 -12.98 7.25 12.77
C GLY A 72 -12.12 8.48 13.09
N PRO A 73 -12.75 9.67 13.16
CA PRO A 73 -12.04 10.93 13.36
C PRO A 73 -11.44 11.03 14.77
N GLY A 74 -10.19 11.46 14.85
CA GLY A 74 -9.47 11.64 16.12
C GLY A 74 -9.09 10.35 16.83
N TYR A 75 -9.19 9.20 16.15
CA TYR A 75 -8.69 7.93 16.65
C TYR A 75 -7.16 7.93 16.66
N ASP A 76 -6.58 7.42 17.73
CA ASP A 76 -5.13 7.31 17.91
C ASP A 76 -4.64 5.95 17.39
N TYR A 77 -4.02 5.96 16.21
CA TYR A 77 -3.60 4.76 15.50
C TYR A 77 -2.29 4.20 16.06
N PHE A 78 -2.07 2.91 15.82
CA PHE A 78 -0.85 2.18 16.18
C PHE A 78 -0.59 2.12 17.69
N GLU A 79 -1.63 2.28 18.50
CA GLU A 79 -1.53 2.20 19.96
C GLU A 79 -1.44 0.75 20.47
N ARG A 80 -0.83 0.60 21.66
CA ARG A 80 -0.47 -0.69 22.24
C ARG A 80 -1.67 -1.66 22.28
N GLY A 81 -1.52 -2.80 21.62
CA GLY A 81 -2.53 -3.87 21.60
C GLY A 81 -3.69 -3.66 20.63
N ASN A 82 -3.74 -2.53 19.93
CA ASN A 82 -4.81 -2.24 18.97
C ASN A 82 -4.66 -3.07 17.69
N LEU A 83 -5.81 -3.28 17.06
CA LEU A 83 -5.92 -3.74 15.68
C LEU A 83 -6.49 -2.58 14.88
N ASP A 84 -5.66 -2.01 14.02
CA ASP A 84 -6.03 -0.86 13.21
C ASP A 84 -6.26 -1.27 11.77
N ILE A 85 -7.26 -0.64 11.15
CA ILE A 85 -7.74 -1.02 9.81
C ILE A 85 -7.63 0.20 8.90
N PHE A 86 -7.05 -0.04 7.73
CA PHE A 86 -6.89 0.93 6.67
C PHE A 86 -7.44 0.35 5.37
N SER A 87 -8.08 1.16 4.53
CA SER A 87 -8.48 0.71 3.20
C SER A 87 -8.43 1.85 2.20
N GLY A 88 -7.85 1.57 1.04
CA GLY A 88 -7.76 2.53 -0.05
C GLY A 88 -7.66 1.87 -1.41
N ARG A 89 -7.72 2.68 -2.46
CA ARG A 89 -7.56 2.23 -3.85
C ARG A 89 -6.11 2.39 -4.30
N GLY A 90 -5.70 1.53 -5.21
CA GLY A 90 -4.43 1.62 -5.91
C GLY A 90 -4.46 0.77 -7.18
N PRO A 91 -3.42 0.84 -8.02
CA PRO A 91 -3.36 0.02 -9.23
C PRO A 91 -3.39 -1.46 -8.86
N CYS A 92 -4.11 -2.27 -9.63
CA CYS A 92 -4.14 -3.72 -9.42
C CYS A 92 -2.77 -4.35 -9.70
N LEU A 93 -2.24 -5.10 -8.73
CA LEU A 93 -1.10 -5.96 -8.96
C LEU A 93 -1.52 -7.19 -9.78
N THR A 94 -0.71 -7.57 -10.76
CA THR A 94 -0.98 -8.73 -11.67
C THR A 94 -0.84 -10.11 -11.00
N GLY A 95 -0.87 -10.17 -9.67
CA GLY A 95 -0.74 -11.36 -8.86
C GLY A 95 -0.82 -11.00 -7.37
N PRO A 96 -0.94 -12.00 -6.48
CA PRO A 96 -1.12 -11.76 -5.05
C PRO A 96 0.08 -11.04 -4.46
N VAL A 97 -0.20 -10.19 -3.46
CA VAL A 97 0.82 -9.60 -2.60
C VAL A 97 1.54 -10.72 -1.85
N CYS A 98 2.86 -10.73 -1.93
CA CYS A 98 3.69 -11.75 -1.27
C CYS A 98 4.95 -11.17 -0.64
N SER A 99 5.23 -9.87 -0.81
CA SER A 99 6.33 -9.20 -0.15
C SER A 99 5.90 -7.84 0.37
N MET A 100 6.45 -7.45 1.52
CA MET A 100 6.12 -6.24 2.24
C MET A 100 7.39 -5.55 2.73
N ASN A 101 7.38 -4.22 2.70
CA ASN A 101 8.27 -3.35 3.46
C ASN A 101 7.40 -2.41 4.32
N LEU A 102 7.43 -2.60 5.63
CA LEU A 102 6.78 -1.76 6.63
C LEU A 102 7.82 -0.84 7.24
N THR A 103 7.60 0.47 7.23
CA THR A 103 8.58 1.46 7.71
C THR A 103 7.93 2.51 8.58
N SER A 104 8.51 2.74 9.76
CA SER A 104 8.24 3.89 10.62
C SER A 104 9.17 5.03 10.24
N ASP A 105 8.69 6.28 10.26
CA ASP A 105 9.54 7.46 10.11
C ASP A 105 10.33 7.79 11.40
N GLY A 106 10.03 7.13 12.51
CA GLY A 106 10.68 7.34 13.81
C GLY A 106 10.40 8.71 14.43
N SER A 107 9.37 9.42 13.98
CA SER A 107 8.98 10.72 14.53
C SER A 107 8.02 10.59 15.72
N GLY A 108 7.74 11.72 16.39
CA GLY A 108 6.77 11.79 17.49
C GLY A 108 7.29 11.35 18.86
N SER A 109 6.44 11.54 19.87
CA SER A 109 6.68 11.02 21.23
C SER A 109 6.38 9.52 21.26
N GLY A 110 7.25 8.71 21.85
CA GLY A 110 7.11 7.25 21.81
C GLY A 110 7.29 6.69 20.40
N HIS A 111 8.34 7.12 19.69
CA HIS A 111 8.61 6.74 18.30
C HIS A 111 8.87 5.23 18.10
N GLY A 112 9.36 4.52 19.13
CA GLY A 112 9.58 3.09 19.06
C GLY A 112 8.28 2.31 19.01
N TRP A 113 8.11 1.47 17.99
CA TRP A 113 6.87 0.74 17.74
C TRP A 113 7.11 -0.76 17.75
N TYR A 114 6.23 -1.55 18.37
CA TYR A 114 6.28 -3.01 18.24
C TYR A 114 5.08 -3.53 17.46
N CYS A 115 5.34 -4.08 16.28
CA CYS A 115 4.30 -4.63 15.42
C CYS A 115 4.29 -6.17 15.53
N ASN A 116 3.12 -6.77 15.76
CA ASN A 116 2.98 -8.24 15.70
C ASN A 116 2.86 -8.71 14.26
N TYR A 117 1.90 -8.17 13.51
CA TYR A 117 1.67 -8.54 12.12
C TYR A 117 0.99 -7.43 11.31
N VAL A 118 1.15 -7.53 10.00
CA VAL A 118 0.36 -6.80 9.02
C VAL A 118 -0.34 -7.81 8.12
N GLU A 119 -1.63 -7.64 7.91
CA GLU A 119 -2.39 -8.45 6.98
C GLU A 119 -2.98 -7.58 5.88
N VAL A 120 -2.90 -8.06 4.65
CA VAL A 120 -3.41 -7.36 3.48
C VAL A 120 -4.43 -8.24 2.79
N THR A 121 -5.59 -7.67 2.52
CA THR A 121 -6.57 -8.23 1.58
C THR A 121 -6.62 -7.36 0.33
N THR A 122 -6.53 -7.98 -0.84
CA THR A 122 -6.66 -7.31 -2.14
C THR A 122 -7.90 -7.81 -2.84
N THR A 123 -8.71 -6.88 -3.35
CA THR A 123 -9.90 -7.18 -4.15
C THR A 123 -9.91 -6.31 -5.41
N GLY A 124 -10.36 -6.88 -6.53
CA GLY A 124 -10.41 -6.19 -7.82
C GLY A 124 -11.54 -6.70 -8.68
N VAL A 125 -11.99 -5.89 -9.63
CA VAL A 125 -13.03 -6.31 -10.58
C VAL A 125 -12.47 -7.44 -11.44
N HIS A 126 -13.18 -8.56 -11.48
CA HIS A 126 -12.79 -9.79 -12.21
C HIS A 126 -11.41 -10.34 -11.79
N GLN A 127 -10.95 -10.04 -10.58
CA GLN A 127 -9.74 -10.61 -9.99
C GLN A 127 -10.11 -11.44 -8.76
N GLU A 128 -9.35 -12.50 -8.52
CA GLU A 128 -9.50 -13.30 -7.31
C GLU A 128 -9.09 -12.48 -6.09
N CYS A 129 -9.93 -12.53 -5.05
CA CYS A 129 -9.59 -11.96 -3.76
C CYS A 129 -8.38 -12.71 -3.17
N ALA A 130 -7.36 -11.98 -2.75
CA ALA A 130 -6.18 -12.54 -2.12
C ALA A 130 -6.00 -11.97 -0.73
N ARG A 131 -5.51 -12.80 0.20
CA ARG A 131 -5.17 -12.41 1.57
C ARG A 131 -3.76 -12.87 1.88
N GLN A 132 -2.93 -11.99 2.44
CA GLN A 132 -1.58 -12.31 2.87
C GLN A 132 -1.32 -11.67 4.24
N GLN A 133 -0.97 -12.50 5.21
CA GLN A 133 -0.47 -12.04 6.51
C GLN A 133 1.05 -12.08 6.51
N PHE A 134 1.67 -11.02 7.03
CA PHE A 134 3.10 -10.87 7.27
C PHE A 134 3.36 -10.81 8.77
N THR A 135 3.96 -11.86 9.33
CA THR A 135 4.41 -11.85 10.73
C THR A 135 5.61 -10.92 10.87
N VAL A 136 5.50 -9.93 11.74
CA VAL A 136 6.55 -8.93 12.01
C VAL A 136 7.29 -9.28 13.29
N GLU A 137 6.59 -9.30 14.43
CA GLU A 137 7.13 -9.57 15.78
C GLU A 137 8.47 -8.85 16.05
N GLN A 138 8.52 -7.56 15.74
CA GLN A 138 9.75 -6.78 15.71
C GLN A 138 9.50 -5.35 16.22
N TRP A 139 10.47 -4.80 16.95
CA TRP A 139 10.57 -3.36 17.18
C TRP A 139 10.97 -2.65 15.88
N LEU A 140 10.21 -1.64 15.48
CA LEU A 140 10.60 -0.63 14.51
C LEU A 140 11.02 0.62 15.30
N ALA A 141 12.28 0.64 15.71
CA ALA A 141 12.84 1.63 16.62
C ALA A 141 14.35 1.74 16.44
N THR A 142 14.95 2.91 16.72
CA THR A 142 16.41 3.10 16.72
C THR A 142 17.04 2.92 18.09
N ASP A 143 16.24 2.90 19.16
CA ASP A 143 16.69 2.80 20.55
C ASP A 143 16.53 1.39 21.14
N THR A 144 15.90 0.47 20.40
CA THR A 144 15.61 -0.90 20.83
C THR A 144 15.94 -1.89 19.71
N SER A 145 16.59 -3.01 20.05
CA SER A 145 16.94 -4.07 19.09
C SER A 145 15.70 -4.51 18.28
N PRO A 146 15.79 -4.62 16.94
CA PRO A 146 17.00 -4.68 16.10
C PRO A 146 17.63 -3.33 15.71
N TYR A 147 17.18 -2.19 16.26
CA TYR A 147 17.66 -0.84 15.91
C TYR A 147 17.36 -0.44 14.46
N GLU A 148 16.30 -1.00 13.90
CA GLU A 148 15.83 -0.73 12.54
C GLU A 148 14.44 -0.09 12.60
N LEU A 149 14.18 0.90 11.74
CA LEU A 149 12.84 1.48 11.56
C LEU A 149 12.01 0.75 10.49
N THR A 150 12.53 -0.35 9.96
CA THR A 150 11.95 -1.07 8.83
C THR A 150 11.84 -2.56 9.12
N ALA A 151 10.76 -3.18 8.66
CA ALA A 151 10.57 -4.62 8.64
C ALA A 151 10.20 -5.08 7.22
N ILE A 152 11.10 -5.84 6.59
CA ILE A 152 10.87 -6.44 5.27
C ILE A 152 10.50 -7.92 5.45
N ARG A 153 9.43 -8.36 4.80
CA ARG A 153 9.00 -9.76 4.77
C ARG A 153 8.73 -10.16 3.33
N ASN A 154 9.46 -11.15 2.82
CA ASN A 154 9.31 -11.66 1.46
C ASN A 154 8.92 -13.14 1.50
N TYR A 155 7.65 -13.41 1.18
CA TYR A 155 7.05 -14.74 1.09
C TYR A 155 6.72 -15.11 -0.36
N CYS A 156 7.23 -14.36 -1.33
CA CYS A 156 7.09 -14.71 -2.74
C CYS A 156 7.80 -16.05 -2.99
N SER A 157 7.11 -16.98 -3.66
CA SER A 157 7.72 -18.23 -4.08
C SER A 157 8.99 -17.92 -4.89
N SER A 158 10.12 -18.47 -4.47
CA SER A 158 11.42 -18.26 -5.09
C SER A 158 11.48 -18.95 -6.45
N ASP A 159 10.83 -18.37 -7.44
CA ASP A 159 10.93 -18.84 -8.81
C ASP A 159 12.32 -18.44 -9.34
N ASN A 160 13.14 -19.42 -9.74
CA ASN A 160 14.55 -19.26 -10.14
C ASN A 160 14.79 -18.21 -11.25
N LYS A 161 13.73 -17.69 -11.89
CA LYS A 161 13.75 -16.61 -12.89
C LYS A 161 14.02 -15.22 -12.29
N MET A 162 13.80 -14.99 -11.00
CA MET A 162 13.90 -13.66 -10.38
C MET A 162 15.35 -13.22 -10.13
N LYS A 163 16.29 -14.16 -9.86
CA LYS A 163 17.72 -13.86 -9.66
C LYS A 163 18.39 -13.22 -10.87
N LYS A 164 17.89 -13.42 -12.09
CA LYS A 164 18.51 -12.90 -13.31
C LYS A 164 18.06 -11.47 -13.68
N ARG A 165 17.03 -10.92 -13.02
CA ARG A 165 16.44 -9.60 -13.35
C ARG A 165 16.73 -8.50 -12.33
N ALA A 166 17.33 -8.82 -11.19
CA ALA A 166 17.71 -7.83 -10.17
C ALA A 166 19.02 -7.07 -10.49
N ILE A 167 19.65 -7.36 -11.63
CA ILE A 167 20.93 -6.76 -12.05
C ILE A 167 20.73 -5.50 -12.92
N ASP A 168 19.51 -5.21 -13.37
CA ASP A 168 19.27 -4.10 -14.31
C ASP A 168 18.00 -3.31 -13.98
N GLY A 169 18.18 -2.04 -13.57
CA GLY A 169 17.17 -0.98 -13.74
C GLY A 169 16.26 -0.64 -12.55
N GLN A 170 16.34 0.63 -12.14
CA GLN A 170 15.59 1.35 -11.09
C GLN A 170 14.05 1.40 -11.26
N ASP A 171 13.36 1.52 -10.11
CA ASP A 171 12.14 2.28 -9.75
C ASP A 171 10.87 2.30 -10.64
N LEU A 172 10.87 1.74 -11.85
CA LEU A 172 9.71 1.70 -12.75
C LEU A 172 8.59 0.72 -12.32
N ARG A 173 8.75 0.04 -11.19
CA ARG A 173 7.83 -1.01 -10.72
C ARG A 173 7.06 -0.64 -9.47
N LEU A 174 7.24 0.58 -8.95
CA LEU A 174 6.61 1.02 -7.72
C LEU A 174 5.70 2.23 -7.98
N VAL A 175 4.42 2.12 -7.63
CA VAL A 175 3.48 3.24 -7.72
C VAL A 175 3.14 3.73 -6.32
N SER A 176 3.34 5.02 -6.06
CA SER A 176 2.92 5.62 -4.80
C SER A 176 1.44 5.95 -4.85
N VAL A 177 0.70 5.55 -3.82
CA VAL A 177 -0.68 5.97 -3.57
C VAL A 177 -0.68 6.92 -2.38
N MET A 178 -1.50 7.98 -2.47
CA MET A 178 -1.70 8.98 -1.44
C MET A 178 -3.02 8.74 -0.73
#